data_AF-A0A1S3DTP3-F1
#
_entry.id   AF-A0A1S3DTP3-F1
#
_cell.length_a   1.000
_cell.length_b   1.000
_cell.length_c   1.000
_cell.angle_alpha   90.00
_cell.angle_beta   90.00
_cell.angle_gamma   90.00
#
_symmetry.space_group_name_H-M   'P 1'
#
loop_
_entity.id
_entity.type
_entity.pdbx_description
1 polymer ?
#
loop_
_entity_poly.entity_id
_entity_poly.type
_entity_poly.pdbx_seq_one_letter_code
_entity_poly.pdbx_strand_id
1 'polypeptide(L)'
;MSPLSPQCFRLQWFSGDPIRFTCMEVDYSDTPLGRSRAGAVWLFFFSRVLDLVDTVFFVLRKKDSQVTFLHVYHHTAVVMFAWLAVKFVPGGHGVFFGTINCFIHVVMYSYYSLTLYNPEYKNVWWKKYLTQIQMMQFVAVGLHAILALLTPNCNYPKSLIIIALPQDIFMFVLFADFYRKTYMKPATSGKASQPIKTKTS
;
A
#
# COMPACT_ATOMS: atom_id res chain seq x y z
N MET A 1 -12.07 17.72 -1.25
CA MET A 1 -12.57 16.33 -1.29
C MET A 1 -13.92 16.36 -2.00
N SER A 2 -13.96 15.99 -3.27
CA SER A 2 -15.17 15.99 -4.09
C SER A 2 -16.12 14.85 -3.72
N PRO A 3 -17.45 15.02 -3.88
CA PRO A 3 -18.49 14.06 -3.47
C PRO A 3 -18.52 12.73 -4.25
N LEU A 4 -17.51 12.47 -5.08
CA LEU A 4 -17.37 11.26 -5.90
C LEU A 4 -16.97 10.02 -5.09
N SER A 5 -16.25 10.16 -3.97
CA SER A 5 -15.69 9.02 -3.22
C SER A 5 -16.74 8.03 -2.67
N PRO A 6 -17.79 8.46 -1.93
CA PRO A 6 -18.76 7.52 -1.35
C PRO A 6 -19.62 6.85 -2.42
N GLN A 7 -19.92 7.58 -3.49
CA GLN A 7 -20.71 7.08 -4.61
C GLN A 7 -19.92 6.06 -5.43
N CYS A 8 -18.65 6.34 -5.76
CA CYS A 8 -17.77 5.36 -6.42
C CYS A 8 -17.60 4.09 -5.58
N PHE A 9 -17.39 4.21 -4.26
CA PHE A 9 -17.28 3.04 -3.39
C PHE A 9 -18.58 2.23 -3.32
N ARG A 10 -19.73 2.90 -3.17
CA ARG A 10 -21.05 2.25 -3.21
C ARG A 10 -21.30 1.56 -4.54
N LEU A 11 -20.98 2.22 -5.66
CA LEU A 11 -21.14 1.65 -7.00
C LEU A 11 -20.13 0.52 -7.28
N GLN A 12 -19.01 0.48 -6.58
CA GLN A 12 -18.01 -0.57 -6.75
C GLN A 12 -18.38 -1.85 -5.99
N TRP A 13 -18.86 -1.72 -4.75
CA TRP A 13 -19.05 -2.85 -3.83
C TRP A 13 -20.51 -3.18 -3.51
N PHE A 14 -21.43 -2.24 -3.73
CA PHE A 14 -22.83 -2.33 -3.31
C PHE A 14 -23.82 -1.99 -4.44
N SER A 15 -23.38 -2.09 -5.71
CA SER A 15 -24.21 -1.79 -6.89
C SER A 15 -25.27 -2.85 -7.20
N GLY A 16 -25.41 -3.91 -6.39
CA GLY A 16 -26.40 -4.97 -6.57
C GLY A 16 -26.03 -6.04 -7.61
N ASP A 17 -24.99 -5.81 -8.42
CA ASP A 17 -24.42 -6.85 -9.28
C ASP A 17 -23.78 -7.96 -8.44
N PRO A 18 -23.85 -9.24 -8.86
CA PRO A 18 -23.11 -10.31 -8.21
C PRO A 18 -21.60 -10.13 -8.43
N ILE A 19 -20.94 -9.45 -7.50
CA ILE A 19 -19.48 -9.39 -7.43
C ILE A 19 -18.99 -10.80 -7.13
N ARG A 20 -18.50 -11.50 -8.15
CA ARG A 20 -17.83 -12.79 -7.98
C ARG A 20 -16.45 -12.53 -7.41
N PHE A 21 -16.34 -12.55 -6.09
CA PHE A 21 -15.06 -12.35 -5.38
C PHE A 21 -13.95 -13.33 -5.85
N THR A 22 -14.33 -14.49 -6.37
CA THR A 22 -13.41 -15.48 -6.96
C THR A 22 -12.81 -15.03 -8.30
N CYS A 23 -13.54 -14.26 -9.09
CA CYS A 23 -13.09 -13.71 -10.36
C CYS A 23 -13.87 -12.44 -10.70
N MET A 24 -13.24 -11.29 -10.50
CA MET A 24 -13.79 -10.01 -10.94
C MET A 24 -13.24 -9.64 -12.32
N GLU A 25 -14.11 -9.71 -13.33
CA GLU A 25 -13.76 -9.37 -14.70
C GLU A 25 -13.78 -7.86 -14.95
N VAL A 26 -13.09 -7.44 -16.00
CA VAL A 26 -13.07 -6.03 -16.43
C VAL A 26 -14.28 -5.77 -17.31
N ASP A 27 -15.08 -4.78 -16.95
CA ASP A 27 -16.19 -4.30 -17.77
C ASP A 27 -15.69 -3.18 -18.71
N TYR A 28 -15.60 -3.48 -20.00
CA TYR A 28 -15.22 -2.53 -21.05
C TYR A 28 -16.41 -1.82 -21.69
N SER A 29 -17.63 -2.08 -21.22
CA SER A 29 -18.83 -1.45 -21.78
C SER A 29 -18.88 0.04 -21.44
N ASP A 30 -19.42 0.84 -22.36
CA ASP A 30 -19.63 2.28 -22.14
C ASP A 30 -20.94 2.55 -21.38
N THR A 31 -21.14 1.84 -20.27
CA THR A 31 -22.27 2.03 -19.36
C THR A 31 -21.91 3.05 -18.26
N PRO A 32 -22.91 3.71 -17.62
CA PRO A 32 -22.63 4.59 -16.49
C PRO A 32 -21.85 3.91 -15.35
N LEU A 33 -22.09 2.61 -15.14
CA LEU A 33 -21.39 1.81 -14.15
C LEU A 33 -19.96 1.49 -14.58
N GLY A 34 -19.75 1.02 -15.82
CA GLY A 34 -18.42 0.79 -16.38
C GLY A 34 -17.53 2.03 -16.33
N ARG A 35 -18.07 3.20 -16.75
CA ARG A 35 -17.38 4.50 -16.64
C ARG A 35 -17.05 4.88 -15.20
N SER A 36 -17.96 4.62 -14.25
CA SER A 36 -17.73 4.92 -12.83
C SER A 36 -16.60 4.05 -12.24
N ARG A 37 -16.56 2.75 -12.60
CA ARG A 37 -15.49 1.82 -12.19
C ARG A 37 -14.14 2.23 -12.77
N ALA A 38 -14.08 2.53 -14.07
CA ALA A 38 -12.89 3.05 -14.73
C ALA A 38 -12.42 4.38 -14.12
N GLY A 39 -13.36 5.28 -13.81
CA GLY A 39 -13.09 6.53 -13.12
C GLY A 39 -12.48 6.33 -11.72
N ALA A 40 -12.94 5.33 -10.97
CA ALA A 40 -12.35 4.98 -9.67
C ALA A 40 -10.90 4.49 -9.81
N VAL A 41 -10.60 3.66 -10.81
CA VAL A 41 -9.22 3.21 -11.11
C VAL A 41 -8.34 4.39 -11.55
N TRP A 42 -8.89 5.32 -12.33
CA TRP A 42 -8.19 6.54 -12.72
C TRP A 42 -7.89 7.44 -11.52
N LEU A 43 -8.85 7.63 -10.62
CA LEU A 43 -8.64 8.40 -9.38
C LEU A 43 -7.59 7.73 -8.48
N PHE A 44 -7.61 6.40 -8.39
CA PHE A 44 -6.56 5.65 -7.70
C PHE A 44 -5.18 5.95 -8.30
N PHE A 45 -5.00 5.83 -9.62
CA PHE A 45 -3.74 6.17 -10.29
C PHE A 45 -3.31 7.62 -9.99
N PHE A 46 -4.22 8.59 -10.12
CA PHE A 46 -3.91 9.99 -9.84
C PHE A 46 -3.44 10.20 -8.40
N SER A 47 -4.09 9.57 -7.42
CA SER A 47 -3.62 9.61 -6.02
C SER A 47 -2.20 9.07 -5.85
N ARG A 48 -1.81 8.01 -6.57
CA ARG A 48 -0.45 7.47 -6.50
C ARG A 48 0.59 8.43 -7.08
N VAL A 49 0.22 9.19 -8.11
CA VAL A 49 1.07 10.25 -8.66
C VAL A 49 1.22 11.39 -7.65
N LEU A 50 0.16 11.75 -6.94
CA LEU A 50 0.24 12.76 -5.87
C LEU A 50 1.14 12.30 -4.72
N ASP A 51 1.15 11.02 -4.36
CA ASP A 51 2.07 10.48 -3.35
C ASP A 51 3.56 10.69 -3.73
N LEU A 52 3.89 10.81 -5.03
CA LEU A 52 5.27 11.16 -5.45
C LEU A 52 5.67 12.57 -5.03
N VAL A 53 4.71 13.48 -4.91
CA VAL A 53 4.94 14.87 -4.48
C VAL A 53 5.46 14.89 -3.04
N ASP A 54 5.07 13.93 -2.18
CA ASP A 54 5.65 13.80 -0.83
C ASP A 54 7.15 13.56 -0.88
N THR A 55 7.61 12.77 -1.86
CA THR A 55 9.04 12.51 -2.08
C THR A 55 9.76 13.80 -2.48
N VAL A 56 9.16 14.61 -3.35
CA VAL A 56 9.68 15.94 -3.71
C VAL A 56 9.80 16.83 -2.47
N PHE A 57 8.77 16.86 -1.61
CA PHE A 57 8.83 17.63 -0.36
C PHE A 57 9.89 17.13 0.62
N PHE A 58 10.12 15.82 0.72
CA PHE A 58 11.18 15.28 1.57
C PHE A 58 12.58 15.69 1.10
N VAL A 59 12.83 15.63 -0.21
CA VAL A 59 14.09 16.08 -0.81
C VAL A 59 14.27 17.59 -0.60
N LEU A 60 13.25 18.39 -0.87
CA LEU A 60 13.31 19.85 -0.67
C LEU A 60 13.54 20.24 0.80
N ARG A 61 13.01 19.47 1.75
CA ARG A 61 13.22 19.66 3.20
C ARG A 61 14.51 19.03 3.73
N LYS A 62 15.36 18.46 2.86
CA LYS A 62 16.60 17.75 3.23
C LYS A 62 16.37 16.64 4.27
N LYS A 63 15.23 15.95 4.18
CA LYS A 63 14.87 14.82 5.06
C LYS A 63 15.24 13.49 4.38
N ASP A 64 16.50 13.35 3.99
CA ASP A 64 16.98 12.19 3.21
C ASP A 64 16.81 10.86 3.96
N SER A 65 16.76 10.89 5.29
CA SER A 65 16.47 9.72 6.12
C SER A 65 15.08 9.11 5.90
N GLN A 66 14.14 9.84 5.28
CA GLN A 66 12.81 9.34 4.92
C GLN A 66 12.77 8.75 3.50
N VAL A 67 13.71 9.14 2.62
CA VAL A 67 13.80 8.67 1.22
C VAL A 67 14.64 7.40 1.19
N THR A 68 14.07 6.31 1.71
CA THR A 68 14.72 5.00 1.72
C THR A 68 14.57 4.29 0.37
N PHE A 69 15.41 3.28 0.12
CA PHE A 69 15.23 2.39 -1.04
C PHE A 69 13.81 1.80 -1.09
N LEU A 70 13.28 1.36 0.05
CA LEU A 70 11.92 0.83 0.17
C LEU A 70 10.89 1.86 -0.31
N HIS A 71 11.02 3.11 0.13
CA HIS A 71 10.11 4.20 -0.26
C HIS A 71 10.14 4.43 -1.77
N VAL A 72 11.32 4.70 -2.34
CA VAL A 72 11.44 5.05 -3.77
C VAL A 72 11.01 3.89 -4.66
N TYR A 73 11.43 2.67 -4.34
CA TYR A 73 11.05 1.48 -5.09
C TYR A 73 9.53 1.24 -5.05
N HIS A 74 8.92 1.30 -3.85
CA HIS A 74 7.47 1.15 -3.68
C HIS A 74 6.68 2.19 -4.49
N HIS A 75 7.01 3.46 -4.33
CA HIS A 75 6.28 4.55 -5.00
C HIS A 75 6.46 4.51 -6.52
N THR A 76 7.63 4.10 -7.01
CA THR A 76 7.84 3.92 -8.46
C THR A 76 7.01 2.75 -8.99
N ALA A 77 7.06 1.60 -8.31
CA ALA A 77 6.35 0.41 -8.74
C ALA A 77 4.82 0.61 -8.72
N VAL A 78 4.26 1.16 -7.64
CA VAL A 78 2.80 1.35 -7.53
C VAL A 78 2.26 2.29 -8.59
N VAL A 79 3.00 3.34 -8.97
CA VAL A 79 2.60 4.26 -10.07
C VAL A 79 2.67 3.56 -11.42
N MET A 80 3.72 2.78 -11.68
CA MET A 80 3.84 2.02 -12.93
C MET A 80 2.72 0.99 -13.08
N PHE A 81 2.43 0.20 -12.04
CA PHE A 81 1.35 -0.77 -12.07
C PHE A 81 -0.03 -0.11 -12.15
N ALA A 82 -0.24 1.03 -11.46
CA ALA A 82 -1.49 1.78 -11.57
C ALA A 82 -1.71 2.35 -12.98
N TRP A 83 -0.66 2.80 -13.65
CA TRP A 83 -0.74 3.22 -15.06
C TRP A 83 -1.14 2.08 -15.99
N LEU A 84 -0.51 0.90 -15.84
CA LEU A 84 -0.89 -0.30 -16.59
C LEU A 84 -2.35 -0.68 -16.32
N ALA A 85 -2.81 -0.56 -15.08
CA ALA A 85 -4.20 -0.83 -14.72
C ALA A 85 -5.16 0.12 -15.42
N VAL A 86 -4.95 1.43 -15.36
CA VAL A 86 -5.79 2.41 -16.07
C VAL A 86 -5.80 2.17 -17.58
N LYS A 87 -4.64 1.83 -18.16
CA LYS A 87 -4.49 1.69 -19.61
C LYS A 87 -5.12 0.41 -20.16
N PHE A 88 -4.99 -0.71 -19.45
CA PHE A 88 -5.31 -2.04 -19.98
C PHE A 88 -6.42 -2.77 -19.22
N VAL A 89 -6.61 -2.49 -17.93
CA VAL A 89 -7.60 -3.17 -17.08
C VAL A 89 -8.29 -2.20 -16.12
N PRO A 90 -9.10 -1.25 -16.64
CA PRO A 90 -9.75 -0.22 -15.83
C PRO A 90 -10.94 -0.79 -15.01
N GLY A 91 -10.69 -1.82 -14.19
CA GLY A 91 -11.68 -2.50 -13.36
C GLY A 91 -11.25 -3.91 -12.96
N GLY A 92 -12.22 -4.72 -12.55
CA GLY A 92 -12.03 -6.12 -12.23
C GLY A 92 -11.18 -6.40 -10.98
N HIS A 93 -10.41 -7.48 -11.03
CA HIS A 93 -9.71 -8.06 -9.88
C HIS A 93 -8.74 -7.11 -9.17
N GLY A 94 -8.09 -6.22 -9.91
CA GLY A 94 -7.18 -5.21 -9.37
C GLY A 94 -7.85 -4.17 -8.46
N VAL A 95 -9.17 -4.00 -8.53
CA VAL A 95 -9.89 -3.01 -7.71
C VAL A 95 -9.87 -3.37 -6.23
N PHE A 96 -9.80 -4.65 -5.89
CA PHE A 96 -9.64 -5.09 -4.49
C PHE A 96 -8.35 -4.56 -3.87
N PHE A 97 -7.22 -4.69 -4.59
CA PHE A 97 -5.94 -4.11 -4.19
C PHE A 97 -6.05 -2.60 -4.01
N GLY A 98 -6.59 -1.88 -5.00
CA GLY A 98 -6.74 -0.43 -4.94
C GLY A 98 -7.58 0.03 -3.75
N THR A 99 -8.66 -0.69 -3.44
CA THR A 99 -9.55 -0.38 -2.31
C THR A 99 -8.85 -0.53 -0.96
N ILE A 100 -8.22 -1.68 -0.72
CA ILE A 100 -7.51 -1.93 0.55
C ILE A 100 -6.32 -0.98 0.69
N ASN A 101 -5.57 -0.75 -0.38
CA ASN A 101 -4.44 0.17 -0.38
C ASN A 101 -4.88 1.60 -0.01
N CYS A 102 -5.96 2.10 -0.62
CA CYS A 102 -6.52 3.41 -0.27
C CYS A 102 -6.92 3.49 1.20
N PHE A 103 -7.60 2.48 1.74
CA PHE A 103 -7.99 2.44 3.14
C PHE A 103 -6.77 2.51 4.07
N ILE A 104 -5.75 1.69 3.81
CA ILE A 104 -4.54 1.66 4.64
C ILE A 104 -3.72 2.94 4.49
N HIS A 105 -3.66 3.52 3.29
CA HIS A 105 -3.04 4.82 3.07
C HIS A 105 -3.75 5.93 3.84
N VAL A 106 -5.08 5.95 3.88
CA VAL A 106 -5.81 6.93 4.72
C VAL A 106 -5.40 6.82 6.18
N VAL A 107 -5.32 5.60 6.73
CA VAL A 107 -4.89 5.37 8.13
C VAL A 107 -3.44 5.81 8.35
N MET A 108 -2.54 5.44 7.43
CA MET A 108 -1.11 5.76 7.49
C MET A 108 -0.85 7.29 7.39
N TYR A 109 -1.50 7.98 6.45
CA TYR A 109 -1.36 9.43 6.28
C TYR A 109 -2.01 10.20 7.43
N SER A 110 -3.09 9.68 8.01
CA SER A 110 -3.66 10.24 9.24
C SER A 110 -2.65 10.18 10.39
N TYR A 111 -1.95 9.05 10.56
CA TYR A 111 -0.86 8.94 11.52
C TYR A 111 0.25 9.97 11.26
N TYR A 112 0.74 10.08 10.03
CA TYR A 112 1.80 11.04 9.72
C TYR A 112 1.36 12.49 9.93
N SER A 113 0.11 12.83 9.59
CA SER A 113 -0.46 14.15 9.84
C SER A 113 -0.49 14.48 11.34
N LEU A 114 -0.88 13.52 12.19
CA LEU A 114 -0.83 13.67 13.65
C LEU A 114 0.60 13.88 14.16
N THR A 115 1.59 13.15 13.62
CA THR A 115 3.00 13.33 14.01
C THR A 115 3.61 14.66 13.55
N LEU A 116 3.06 15.28 12.51
CA LEU A 116 3.46 16.62 12.08
C LEU A 116 2.87 17.70 12.99
N TYR A 117 1.65 17.49 13.51
CA TYR A 117 1.00 18.41 14.44
C TYR A 117 1.62 18.36 15.84
N ASN A 118 1.87 17.16 16.37
CA ASN A 118 2.56 16.99 17.65
C ASN A 118 3.64 15.89 17.54
N PRO A 119 4.94 16.24 17.64
CA PRO A 119 6.06 15.30 17.58
C PRO A 119 6.03 14.20 18.64
N GLU A 120 5.32 14.37 19.76
CA GLU A 120 5.17 13.33 20.80
C GLU A 120 4.48 12.07 20.27
N TYR A 121 3.63 12.21 19.24
CA TYR A 121 3.00 11.07 18.56
C TYR A 121 3.99 10.29 17.66
N LYS A 122 5.26 10.66 17.57
CA LYS A 122 6.26 9.87 16.83
C LYS A 122 6.58 8.53 17.52
N ASN A 123 6.41 8.46 18.83
CA ASN A 123 6.80 7.32 19.67
C ASN A 123 5.62 6.49 20.18
N VAL A 124 4.43 6.63 19.60
CA VAL A 124 3.26 5.85 20.05
C VAL A 124 3.46 4.36 19.78
N TRP A 125 3.12 3.57 20.79
CA TRP A 125 3.18 2.10 20.77
C TRP A 125 2.41 1.47 19.61
N TRP A 126 1.40 2.15 19.06
CA TRP A 126 0.56 1.62 18.00
C TRP A 126 1.16 1.74 16.59
N LYS A 127 2.28 2.45 16.43
CA LYS A 127 3.00 2.57 15.15
C LYS A 127 3.32 1.22 14.52
N LYS A 128 3.64 0.20 15.34
CA LYS A 128 3.91 -1.17 14.87
C LYS A 128 2.71 -1.81 14.16
N TYR A 129 1.47 -1.48 14.59
CA TYR A 129 0.26 -2.03 13.97
C TYR A 129 0.02 -1.48 12.58
N LEU A 130 0.49 -0.25 12.29
CA LEU A 130 0.43 0.29 10.92
C LEU A 130 1.22 -0.59 9.96
N THR A 131 2.45 -0.95 10.33
CA THR A 131 3.29 -1.85 9.52
C THR A 131 2.70 -3.26 9.44
N GLN A 132 2.11 -3.78 10.52
CA GLN A 132 1.44 -5.08 10.49
C GLN A 132 0.21 -5.09 9.56
N ILE A 133 -0.59 -4.03 9.57
CA ILE A 133 -1.76 -3.88 8.67
C ILE A 133 -1.31 -3.80 7.21
N GLN A 134 -0.21 -3.09 6.90
CA GLN A 134 0.38 -3.07 5.56
C GLN A 134 0.87 -4.47 5.13
N MET A 135 1.48 -5.24 6.04
CA MET A 135 1.88 -6.63 5.74
C MET A 135 0.68 -7.55 5.52
N MET A 136 -0.37 -7.42 6.33
CA MET A 136 -1.62 -8.16 6.16
C MET A 136 -2.31 -7.84 4.83
N GLN A 137 -2.22 -6.59 4.34
CA GLN A 137 -2.71 -6.22 3.01
C GLN A 137 -2.04 -7.04 1.91
N PHE A 138 -0.72 -7.17 1.90
CA PHE A 138 -0.03 -7.95 0.86
C PHE A 138 -0.49 -9.41 0.89
N VAL A 139 -0.63 -10.02 2.06
CA VAL A 139 -1.16 -11.39 2.18
C VAL A 139 -2.59 -11.49 1.63
N ALA A 140 -3.48 -10.59 2.01
CA ALA A 140 -4.87 -10.60 1.55
C ALA A 140 -4.98 -10.41 0.02
N VAL A 141 -4.20 -9.48 -0.53
CA VAL A 141 -4.16 -9.19 -1.97
C VAL A 141 -3.54 -10.35 -2.75
N GLY A 142 -2.44 -10.93 -2.26
CA GLY A 142 -1.81 -12.10 -2.86
C GLY A 142 -2.73 -13.32 -2.89
N LEU A 143 -3.45 -13.60 -1.79
CA LEU A 143 -4.44 -14.69 -1.76
C LEU A 143 -5.60 -14.45 -2.73
N HIS A 144 -6.12 -13.22 -2.77
CA HIS A 144 -7.16 -12.84 -3.72
C HIS A 144 -6.66 -13.01 -5.16
N ALA A 145 -5.44 -12.59 -5.47
CA ALA A 145 -4.82 -12.77 -6.78
C ALA A 145 -4.66 -14.25 -7.18
N ILE A 146 -4.21 -15.11 -6.25
CA ILE A 146 -4.11 -16.56 -6.47
C ILE A 146 -5.48 -17.17 -6.76
N LEU A 147 -6.54 -16.73 -6.07
CA LEU A 147 -7.89 -17.21 -6.30
C LEU A 147 -8.36 -16.99 -7.75
N ALA A 148 -8.05 -15.83 -8.35
CA ALA A 148 -8.35 -15.59 -9.77
C ALA A 148 -7.52 -16.46 -10.73
N LEU A 149 -6.28 -16.79 -10.39
CA LEU A 149 -5.46 -17.71 -11.19
C LEU A 149 -6.05 -19.12 -11.22
N LEU A 150 -6.52 -19.59 -10.06
CA LEU A 150 -7.06 -20.93 -9.85
C LEU A 150 -8.51 -21.09 -10.34
N THR A 151 -9.27 -19.99 -10.46
CA THR A 151 -10.66 -20.04 -10.91
C THR A 151 -10.73 -20.40 -12.41
N PRO A 152 -11.40 -21.51 -12.79
CA PRO A 152 -11.65 -21.85 -14.18
C PRO A 152 -12.57 -20.80 -14.82
N ASN A 153 -12.37 -20.51 -16.11
CA ASN A 153 -13.18 -19.55 -16.89
C ASN A 153 -13.15 -18.10 -16.37
N CYS A 154 -12.08 -17.68 -15.68
CA CYS A 154 -11.89 -16.28 -15.32
C CYS A 154 -11.26 -15.49 -16.47
N ASN A 155 -11.99 -14.53 -17.05
CA ASN A 155 -11.50 -13.72 -18.18
C ASN A 155 -10.61 -12.52 -17.75
N TYR A 156 -10.29 -12.39 -16.46
CA TYR A 156 -9.31 -11.41 -16.02
C TYR A 156 -7.90 -11.79 -16.53
N PRO A 157 -7.11 -10.85 -17.07
CA PRO A 157 -5.82 -11.16 -17.68
C PRO A 157 -4.83 -11.72 -16.66
N LYS A 158 -4.64 -13.05 -16.72
CA LYS A 158 -3.76 -13.80 -15.83
C LYS A 158 -2.29 -13.37 -15.95
N SER A 159 -1.87 -12.87 -17.11
CA SER A 159 -0.52 -12.33 -17.32
C SER A 159 -0.21 -11.17 -16.37
N LEU A 160 -1.15 -10.24 -16.16
CA LEU A 160 -0.97 -9.13 -15.20
C LEU A 160 -0.86 -9.64 -13.77
N ILE A 161 -1.62 -10.68 -13.40
CA ILE A 161 -1.51 -11.28 -12.07
C ILE A 161 -0.15 -11.95 -11.89
N ILE A 162 0.33 -12.70 -12.88
CA ILE A 162 1.62 -13.40 -12.85
C ILE A 162 2.78 -12.39 -12.71
N ILE A 163 2.66 -11.19 -13.27
CA ILE A 163 3.65 -10.11 -13.11
C ILE A 163 3.51 -9.40 -11.75
N ALA A 164 2.28 -9.16 -11.28
CA ALA A 164 2.03 -8.44 -10.05
C ALA A 164 2.32 -9.26 -8.78
N LEU A 165 2.15 -10.59 -8.83
CA LEU A 165 2.31 -11.45 -7.64
C LEU A 165 3.77 -11.51 -7.14
N PRO A 166 4.81 -11.66 -8.00
CA PRO A 166 6.20 -11.52 -7.57
C PRO A 166 6.50 -10.15 -6.97
N GLN A 167 5.93 -9.08 -7.52
CA GLN A 167 6.08 -7.72 -6.99
C GLN A 167 5.48 -7.61 -5.58
N ASP A 168 4.30 -8.16 -5.36
CA ASP A 168 3.62 -8.20 -4.06
C ASP A 168 4.46 -8.97 -3.01
N ILE A 169 4.98 -10.15 -3.39
CA ILE A 169 5.87 -10.95 -2.53
C ILE A 169 7.14 -10.17 -2.18
N PHE A 170 7.77 -9.52 -3.17
CA PHE A 170 8.98 -8.73 -2.94
C PHE A 170 8.70 -7.58 -1.96
N MET A 171 7.56 -6.89 -2.11
CA MET A 171 7.16 -5.83 -1.18
C MET A 171 6.92 -6.36 0.23
N PHE A 172 6.24 -7.50 0.36
CA PHE A 172 6.04 -8.16 1.65
C PHE A 172 7.37 -8.45 2.35
N VAL A 173 8.37 -8.99 1.61
CA VAL A 173 9.70 -9.28 2.17
C VAL A 173 10.40 -8.02 2.66
N LEU A 174 10.35 -6.92 1.91
CA LEU A 174 10.95 -5.66 2.34
C LEU A 174 10.27 -5.09 3.60
N PHE A 175 8.95 -5.16 3.68
CA PHE A 175 8.20 -4.73 4.86
C PHE A 175 8.46 -5.64 6.07
N ALA A 176 8.58 -6.95 5.86
CA ALA A 176 8.95 -7.90 6.91
C ALA A 176 10.37 -7.64 7.44
N ASP A 177 11.33 -7.37 6.55
CA ASP A 177 12.69 -7.01 6.95
C ASP A 177 12.74 -5.67 7.72
N PHE A 178 12.01 -4.65 7.24
CA PHE A 178 11.82 -3.40 7.97
C PHE A 178 11.23 -3.64 9.36
N TYR A 179 10.13 -4.38 9.46
CA TYR A 179 9.46 -4.70 10.72
C TYR A 179 10.41 -5.40 11.70
N ARG A 180 11.15 -6.41 11.22
CA ARG A 180 12.13 -7.14 12.03
C ARG A 180 13.24 -6.23 12.54
N LYS A 181 13.81 -5.39 11.67
CA LYS A 181 14.90 -4.47 12.01
C LYS A 181 14.46 -3.38 12.99
N THR A 182 13.22 -2.92 12.91
CA THR A 182 12.71 -1.80 13.73
C THR A 182 12.07 -2.26 15.04
N TYR A 183 11.39 -3.42 15.07
CA TYR A 183 10.55 -3.81 16.22
C TYR A 183 10.96 -5.12 16.90
N MET A 184 11.70 -6.01 16.25
CA MET A 184 12.04 -7.34 16.80
C MET A 184 13.49 -7.48 17.25
N LYS A 185 14.37 -6.53 16.93
CA LYS A 185 15.74 -6.56 17.47
C LYS A 185 15.70 -6.27 18.98
N PRO A 186 16.26 -7.15 19.83
CA PRO A 186 16.52 -6.80 21.21
C PRO A 186 17.43 -5.56 21.23
N ALA A 187 17.16 -4.62 22.13
CA ALA A 187 18.15 -3.60 22.45
C ALA A 187 19.45 -4.33 22.78
N THR A 188 20.48 -4.18 21.94
CA THR A 188 21.82 -4.59 22.31
C THR A 188 22.14 -3.87 23.61
N SER A 189 22.16 -4.66 24.69
CA SER A 189 22.81 -4.42 25.97
C SER A 189 23.61 -3.14 25.99
N GLY A 190 23.20 -2.21 26.85
CA GLY A 190 24.01 -1.06 27.22
C GLY A 190 25.44 -1.52 27.45
N LYS A 191 26.39 -0.79 26.85
CA LYS A 191 27.80 -0.90 27.16
C LYS A 191 27.94 -1.02 28.68
N ALA A 192 28.38 -2.17 29.16
CA ALA A 192 28.82 -2.31 30.54
C ALA A 192 29.91 -1.26 30.77
N SER A 193 29.59 -0.25 31.56
CA SER A 193 30.55 0.66 32.16
C SER A 193 31.60 -0.20 32.88
N GLN A 194 32.78 -0.31 32.28
CA GLN A 194 33.96 -0.87 32.95
C GLN A 194 34.17 -0.10 34.26
N PRO A 195 34.32 -0.75 35.42
CA PRO A 195 34.57 -0.07 36.67
C PRO A 195 35.92 0.66 36.59
N ILE A 196 35.89 1.96 36.90
CA ILE A 196 37.09 2.80 37.06
C ILE A 196 37.97 2.13 38.12
N LYS A 197 39.14 1.63 37.71
CA LYS A 197 40.18 1.18 38.65
C LYS A 197 40.78 2.42 39.30
N THR A 198 40.46 2.63 40.57
CA THR A 198 41.14 3.54 41.49
C THR A 198 42.62 3.16 41.52
N LYS A 199 43.52 4.05 41.07
CA LYS A 199 44.94 3.98 41.39
C LYS A 199 45.20 4.94 42.55
N THR A 200 45.31 4.37 43.73
CA THR A 200 46.06 4.90 44.86
C THR A 200 47.55 4.83 44.50
N SER A 201 48.21 5.99 44.50
CA SER A 201 49.56 6.18 45.04
C SER A 201 49.86 7.65 45.18
#